data_AF-A0A7J4E5U2-F1
#
_entry.id   AF-A0A7J4E5U2-F1
#
_cell.length_a   1.000
_cell.length_b   1.000
_cell.length_c   1.000
_cell.angle_alpha   90.00
_cell.angle_beta   90.00
_cell.angle_gamma   90.00
#
_symmetry.space_group_name_H-M   'P 1'
#
loop_
_entity.id
_entity.type
_entity.pdbx_description
1 polymer ?
#
loop_
_entity_poly.entity_id
_entity_poly.type
_entity_poly.pdbx_seq_one_letter_code
_entity_poly.pdbx_strand_id
1 'polypeptide(L)'
;MRASGMNADSLAKLGVSGAEEILRLAKKELKEASRRLGEEAAITFPGTIYSLPLIYGLTGRKVEKLKDLNEILNLCNSLLAKEEPEGKLFNAGLASLMALELVEGLRYALDKKPGPPCAGFITDLTFRELSLELADGTIPGVAVIVGSAKADPLVEELIKEGQEGGLLFLVAGSMVAILDVGDDRFHDGVSFALVGGVSIQLHRPAFVIF
;
A
#
# COMPACT_ATOMS: atom_id res chain seq x y z
N MET A 1 21.45 -8.55 -15.27
CA MET A 1 21.45 -7.31 -16.09
C MET A 1 22.12 -6.24 -15.24
N ARG A 2 23.38 -5.87 -15.53
CA ARG A 2 24.08 -4.83 -14.75
C ARG A 2 23.42 -3.48 -15.05
N ALA A 3 22.96 -2.79 -14.01
CA ALA A 3 22.42 -1.42 -14.08
C ALA A 3 23.54 -0.38 -14.32
N SER A 4 24.39 -0.62 -15.31
CA SER A 4 25.45 0.32 -15.70
C SER A 4 24.83 1.39 -16.62
N GLY A 5 24.25 2.43 -16.01
CA GLY A 5 23.67 3.57 -16.74
C GLY A 5 22.60 4.39 -15.98
N MET A 6 22.18 3.94 -14.79
CA MET A 6 21.21 4.68 -13.97
C MET A 6 21.93 5.71 -13.10
N ASN A 7 21.57 6.98 -13.22
CA ASN A 7 22.05 8.06 -12.36
C ASN A 7 20.86 8.62 -11.55
N ALA A 8 21.13 9.46 -10.55
CA ALA A 8 20.08 9.99 -9.66
C ALA A 8 18.96 10.70 -10.44
N ASP A 9 19.33 11.44 -11.49
CA ASP A 9 18.38 12.16 -12.34
C ASP A 9 17.48 11.23 -13.15
N SER A 10 18.02 10.13 -13.69
CA SER A 10 17.21 9.15 -14.42
C SER A 10 16.29 8.38 -13.48
N LEU A 11 16.73 8.09 -12.25
CA LEU A 11 15.87 7.51 -11.22
C LEU A 11 14.73 8.45 -10.81
N ALA A 12 15.02 9.74 -10.61
CA ALA A 12 14.01 10.73 -10.26
C ALA A 12 12.95 10.88 -11.36
N LYS A 13 13.38 10.89 -12.63
CA LYS A 13 12.47 10.92 -13.80
C LYS A 13 11.57 9.69 -13.84
N LEU A 14 12.12 8.49 -13.61
CA LEU A 14 11.34 7.25 -13.57
C LEU A 14 10.32 7.27 -12.42
N GLY A 15 10.71 7.75 -11.23
CA GLY A 15 9.81 7.87 -10.08
C GLY A 15 8.64 8.83 -10.34
N VAL A 16 8.91 9.99 -10.94
CA VAL A 16 7.85 10.95 -11.32
C VAL A 16 6.94 10.36 -12.40
N SER A 17 7.50 9.73 -13.43
CA SER A 17 6.72 9.06 -14.48
C SER A 17 5.79 7.99 -13.91
N GLY A 18 6.28 7.17 -12.97
CA GLY A 18 5.46 6.16 -12.31
C GLY A 18 4.31 6.78 -11.49
N ALA A 19 4.57 7.88 -10.79
CA ALA A 19 3.55 8.59 -10.04
C ALA A 19 2.44 9.16 -10.93
N GLU A 20 2.81 9.71 -12.09
CA GLU A 20 1.85 10.20 -13.10
C GLU A 20 0.97 9.06 -13.66
N GLU A 21 1.56 7.89 -13.91
CA GLU A 21 0.83 6.72 -14.38
C GLU A 21 -0.18 6.20 -13.34
N ILE A 22 0.24 6.09 -12.07
CA ILE A 22 -0.64 5.70 -10.97
C ILE A 22 -1.77 6.71 -10.81
N LEU A 23 -1.48 8.01 -10.88
CA LEU A 23 -2.51 9.05 -10.77
C LEU A 23 -3.50 8.99 -11.94
N ARG A 24 -3.03 8.69 -13.16
CA ARG A 24 -3.90 8.47 -14.33
C ARG A 24 -4.80 7.26 -14.14
N LEU A 25 -4.28 6.17 -13.56
CA LEU A 25 -5.08 4.99 -13.18
C LEU A 25 -6.16 5.37 -12.15
N ALA A 26 -5.78 6.05 -11.08
CA ALA A 26 -6.70 6.50 -10.03
C ALA A 26 -7.85 7.36 -10.59
N LYS A 27 -7.56 8.32 -11.47
CA LYS A 27 -8.57 9.14 -12.16
C LYS A 27 -9.55 8.29 -12.98
N LYS A 28 -9.03 7.29 -13.70
CA LYS A 28 -9.83 6.38 -14.53
C LYS A 28 -10.77 5.53 -13.66
N GLU A 29 -10.23 4.90 -12.61
CA GLU A 29 -10.99 4.05 -11.71
C GLU A 29 -12.07 4.86 -10.96
N LEU A 30 -11.75 6.07 -10.50
CA LEU A 30 -12.75 6.94 -9.85
C LEU A 30 -13.91 7.26 -10.79
N LYS A 31 -13.61 7.65 -12.03
CA LYS A 31 -14.64 7.94 -13.03
C LYS A 31 -15.54 6.73 -13.29
N GLU A 32 -14.97 5.53 -13.33
CA GLU A 32 -15.72 4.30 -13.50
C GLU A 32 -16.58 3.97 -12.27
N ALA A 33 -16.01 4.08 -11.07
CA ALA A 33 -16.71 3.82 -9.81
C ALA A 33 -17.87 4.81 -9.61
N SER A 34 -17.65 6.11 -9.81
CA SER A 34 -18.69 7.14 -9.71
C SER A 34 -19.84 6.90 -10.70
N ARG A 35 -19.54 6.40 -11.91
CA ARG A 35 -20.59 6.02 -12.87
C ARG A 35 -21.42 4.83 -12.40
N ARG A 36 -20.81 3.87 -11.70
CA ARG A 36 -21.47 2.63 -11.26
C ARG A 36 -22.25 2.81 -9.95
N LEU A 37 -21.66 3.52 -9.00
CA LEU A 37 -22.16 3.63 -7.61
C LEU A 37 -22.80 4.99 -7.32
N GLY A 38 -22.51 6.02 -8.12
CA GLY A 38 -22.90 7.40 -7.85
C GLY A 38 -21.88 8.14 -6.98
N GLU A 39 -21.82 9.46 -7.11
CA GLU A 39 -20.83 10.30 -6.41
C GLU A 39 -21.01 10.36 -4.88
N GLU A 40 -22.22 10.07 -4.40
CA GLU A 40 -22.56 10.06 -2.97
C GLU A 40 -22.31 8.70 -2.30
N ALA A 41 -21.86 7.69 -3.04
CA ALA A 41 -21.55 6.38 -2.48
C ALA A 41 -20.45 6.47 -1.43
N ALA A 42 -20.65 5.74 -0.33
CA ALA A 42 -19.69 5.71 0.77
C ALA A 42 -18.40 4.99 0.37
N ILE A 43 -17.28 5.44 0.92
CA ILE A 43 -15.98 4.80 0.78
C ILE A 43 -15.31 4.72 2.15
N THR A 44 -14.88 3.52 2.53
CA THR A 44 -14.16 3.23 3.77
C THR A 44 -13.57 1.82 3.67
N PHE A 45 -12.48 1.56 4.39
CA PHE A 45 -12.05 0.18 4.63
C PHE A 45 -12.87 -0.49 5.75
N PRO A 46 -12.93 -1.84 5.79
CA PRO A 46 -13.62 -2.56 6.86
C PRO A 46 -12.86 -2.48 8.18
N GLY A 47 -13.58 -2.36 9.29
CA GLY A 47 -12.98 -2.41 10.63
C GLY A 47 -12.05 -1.23 10.94
N THR A 48 -12.25 -0.07 10.29
CA THR A 48 -11.52 1.16 10.61
C THR A 48 -12.46 2.34 10.87
N ILE A 49 -12.05 3.23 11.76
CA ILE A 49 -12.73 4.53 12.00
C ILE A 49 -12.12 5.69 11.20
N TYR A 50 -10.99 5.45 10.52
CA TYR A 50 -10.21 6.47 9.82
C TYR A 50 -10.56 6.60 8.33
N SER A 51 -11.53 5.82 7.85
CA SER A 51 -11.94 5.71 6.45
C SER A 51 -10.82 5.28 5.50
N LEU A 52 -10.00 6.22 5.01
CA LEU A 52 -8.80 6.02 4.22
C LEU A 52 -7.60 6.51 5.05
N PRO A 53 -6.98 5.64 5.85
CA PRO A 53 -6.04 6.03 6.91
C PRO A 53 -4.80 6.77 6.41
N LEU A 54 -4.26 6.43 5.24
CA LEU A 54 -3.05 7.11 4.74
C LEU A 54 -3.37 8.53 4.28
N ILE A 55 -4.44 8.72 3.52
CA ILE A 55 -4.92 10.04 3.11
C ILE A 55 -5.28 10.86 4.35
N TYR A 56 -6.01 10.27 5.32
CA TYR A 56 -6.36 10.96 6.56
C TYR A 56 -5.10 11.37 7.34
N GLY A 57 -4.13 10.47 7.49
CA GLY A 57 -2.90 10.74 8.22
C GLY A 57 -2.00 11.78 7.54
N LEU A 58 -1.95 11.81 6.20
CA LEU A 58 -1.15 12.79 5.45
C LEU A 58 -1.81 14.17 5.35
N THR A 59 -3.14 14.24 5.37
CA THR A 59 -3.87 15.48 5.00
C THR A 59 -4.77 16.02 6.12
N GLY A 60 -5.06 15.22 7.14
CA GLY A 60 -6.09 15.49 8.15
C GLY A 60 -7.52 15.47 7.60
N ARG A 61 -7.72 15.12 6.32
CA ARG A 61 -9.04 15.12 5.67
C ARG A 61 -9.65 13.73 5.72
N LYS A 62 -10.83 13.62 6.30
CA LYS A 62 -11.61 12.39 6.30
C LYS A 62 -12.40 12.32 4.98
N VAL A 63 -12.06 11.35 4.14
CA VAL A 63 -12.79 11.05 2.89
C VAL A 63 -13.93 10.11 3.25
N GLU A 64 -15.18 10.46 2.96
CA GLU A 64 -16.33 9.60 3.31
C GLU A 64 -17.13 9.16 2.08
N LYS A 65 -17.04 9.92 0.98
CA LYS A 65 -17.77 9.68 -0.27
C LYS A 65 -16.85 9.70 -1.48
N LEU A 66 -17.29 9.07 -2.57
CA LEU A 66 -16.53 9.06 -3.83
C LEU A 66 -16.20 10.46 -4.35
N LYS A 67 -17.11 11.43 -4.21
CA LYS A 67 -16.83 12.81 -4.66
C LYS A 67 -15.66 13.48 -3.95
N ASP A 68 -15.40 13.12 -2.68
CA ASP A 68 -14.34 13.73 -1.86
C ASP A 68 -12.96 13.37 -2.42
N LEU A 69 -12.86 12.25 -3.14
CA LEU A 69 -11.62 11.82 -3.81
C LEU A 69 -11.17 12.78 -4.90
N ASN A 70 -12.04 13.62 -5.46
CA ASN A 70 -11.63 14.64 -6.43
C ASN A 70 -10.67 15.67 -5.81
N GLU A 71 -10.88 16.03 -4.54
CA GLU A 71 -9.95 16.92 -3.83
C GLU A 71 -8.58 16.27 -3.63
N ILE A 72 -8.57 14.98 -3.34
CA ILE A 72 -7.32 14.20 -3.19
C ILE A 72 -6.59 14.11 -4.52
N LEU A 73 -7.29 13.84 -5.63
CA LEU A 73 -6.69 13.85 -6.97
C LEU A 73 -6.11 15.21 -7.35
N ASN A 74 -6.77 16.31 -6.94
CA ASN A 74 -6.27 17.66 -7.15
C ASN A 74 -5.01 17.93 -6.33
N LEU A 75 -4.98 17.49 -5.07
CA LEU A 75 -3.77 17.55 -4.24
C LEU A 75 -2.61 16.77 -4.87
N CYS A 76 -2.84 15.54 -5.33
CA CYS A 76 -1.82 14.75 -6.03
C CYS A 76 -1.30 15.46 -7.29
N ASN A 77 -2.17 16.08 -8.10
CA ASN A 77 -1.73 16.86 -9.26
C ASN A 77 -0.86 18.05 -8.84
N SER A 78 -1.26 18.76 -7.78
CA SER A 78 -0.49 19.90 -7.26
C SER A 78 0.90 19.47 -6.78
N LEU A 79 1.00 18.33 -6.11
CA LEU A 79 2.28 17.77 -5.67
C LEU A 79 3.21 17.43 -6.85
N LEU A 80 2.67 16.85 -7.93
CA LEU A 80 3.45 16.49 -9.13
C LEU A 80 3.84 17.71 -9.98
N ALA A 81 3.02 18.77 -9.97
CA ALA A 81 3.27 20.00 -10.73
C ALA A 81 4.36 20.89 -10.13
N LYS A 82 4.79 20.66 -8.89
CA LYS A 82 5.88 21.43 -8.27
C LYS A 82 7.19 21.15 -9.01
N GLU A 83 7.77 22.21 -9.58
CA GLU A 83 9.02 22.15 -10.33
C GLU A 83 10.28 22.20 -9.45
N GLU A 84 10.13 22.54 -8.17
CA GLU A 84 11.24 22.63 -7.22
C GLU A 84 12.02 21.30 -7.16
N PRO A 85 13.30 21.28 -7.57
CA PRO A 85 14.07 20.03 -7.70
C PRO A 85 14.28 19.35 -6.34
N GLU A 86 14.40 20.15 -5.27
CA GLU A 86 14.47 19.67 -3.90
C GLU A 86 13.08 19.18 -3.45
N GLY A 87 12.87 17.87 -3.46
CA GLY A 87 11.64 17.25 -2.98
C GLY A 87 10.65 16.82 -4.07
N LYS A 88 10.94 17.02 -5.36
CA LYS A 88 10.07 16.53 -6.44
C LYS A 88 9.82 15.02 -6.39
N LEU A 89 10.87 14.22 -6.16
CA LEU A 89 10.75 12.78 -6.02
C LEU A 89 9.97 12.38 -4.76
N PHE A 90 10.12 13.15 -3.66
CA PHE A 90 9.36 12.94 -2.43
C PHE A 90 7.86 13.22 -2.63
N ASN A 91 7.53 14.35 -3.27
CA ASN A 91 6.16 14.71 -3.64
C ASN A 91 5.54 13.66 -4.58
N ALA A 92 6.32 13.13 -5.53
CA ALA A 92 5.88 12.04 -6.38
C ALA A 92 5.58 10.76 -5.59
N GLY A 93 6.39 10.44 -4.58
CA GLY A 93 6.12 9.36 -3.63
C GLY A 93 4.80 9.55 -2.88
N LEU A 94 4.59 10.73 -2.27
CA LEU A 94 3.35 11.03 -1.56
C LEU A 94 2.11 10.97 -2.46
N ALA A 95 2.20 11.52 -3.68
CA ALA A 95 1.13 11.47 -4.66
C ALA A 95 0.82 10.03 -5.09
N SER A 96 1.86 9.20 -5.29
CA SER A 96 1.71 7.78 -5.62
C SER A 96 1.00 7.02 -4.49
N LEU A 97 1.43 7.24 -3.26
CA LEU A 97 0.82 6.64 -2.08
C LEU A 97 -0.66 7.03 -1.95
N MET A 98 -1.02 8.31 -1.96
CA MET A 98 -2.44 8.69 -1.88
C MET A 98 -3.26 8.13 -3.06
N ALA A 99 -2.70 8.12 -4.28
CA ALA A 99 -3.39 7.59 -5.45
C ALA A 99 -3.58 6.06 -5.38
N LEU A 100 -2.63 5.31 -4.82
CA LEU A 100 -2.78 3.88 -4.59
C LEU A 100 -3.85 3.59 -3.52
N GLU A 101 -3.95 4.39 -2.45
CA GLU A 101 -5.00 4.18 -1.43
C GLU A 101 -6.38 4.47 -1.98
N LEU A 102 -6.48 5.53 -2.78
CA LEU A 102 -7.69 5.83 -3.51
C LEU A 102 -8.11 4.63 -4.37
N VAL A 103 -7.21 4.08 -5.19
CA VAL A 103 -7.51 2.91 -6.03
C VAL A 103 -7.96 1.72 -5.18
N GLU A 104 -7.29 1.46 -4.06
CA GLU A 104 -7.67 0.35 -3.19
C GLU A 104 -9.04 0.57 -2.53
N GLY A 105 -9.30 1.77 -1.99
CA GLY A 105 -10.60 2.13 -1.43
C GLY A 105 -11.73 1.98 -2.45
N LEU A 106 -11.49 2.35 -3.72
CA LEU A 106 -12.45 2.13 -4.81
C LEU A 106 -12.71 0.64 -5.07
N ARG A 107 -11.70 -0.22 -4.95
CA ARG A 107 -11.90 -1.67 -5.06
C ARG A 107 -12.80 -2.20 -3.95
N TYR A 108 -12.62 -1.73 -2.72
CA TYR A 108 -13.51 -2.10 -1.61
C TYR A 108 -14.94 -1.58 -1.82
N ALA A 109 -15.10 -0.34 -2.26
CA ALA A 109 -16.42 0.23 -2.58
C ALA A 109 -17.15 -0.53 -3.70
N LEU A 110 -16.41 -1.09 -4.66
CA LEU A 110 -16.94 -1.92 -5.75
C LEU A 110 -17.09 -3.41 -5.39
N ASP A 111 -16.91 -3.79 -4.13
CA ASP A 111 -16.90 -5.18 -3.64
C ASP A 111 -15.88 -6.08 -4.39
N LYS A 112 -14.76 -5.50 -4.81
CA LYS A 112 -13.61 -6.16 -5.45
C LYS A 112 -12.44 -6.35 -4.47
N LYS A 113 -12.76 -6.63 -3.21
CA LYS A 113 -11.77 -6.85 -2.15
C LYS A 113 -10.86 -8.05 -2.48
N PRO A 114 -9.60 -8.05 -2.01
CA PRO A 114 -8.73 -9.21 -2.14
C PRO A 114 -9.36 -10.46 -1.52
N GLY A 115 -9.22 -11.61 -2.18
CA GLY A 115 -9.62 -12.92 -1.66
C GLY A 115 -8.40 -13.77 -1.31
N PRO A 116 -8.59 -14.92 -0.63
CA PRO A 116 -7.51 -15.82 -0.25
C PRO A 116 -6.59 -16.17 -1.43
N PRO A 117 -5.26 -16.23 -1.24
CA PRO A 117 -4.54 -16.11 0.04
C PRO A 117 -4.33 -14.66 0.51
N CYS A 118 -4.83 -13.65 -0.21
CA CYS A 118 -4.65 -12.25 0.19
C CYS A 118 -5.63 -11.85 1.32
N ALA A 119 -5.10 -11.42 2.47
CA ALA A 119 -5.80 -10.86 3.62
C ALA A 119 -6.45 -9.49 3.35
N GLY A 120 -5.90 -8.70 2.44
CA GLY A 120 -6.41 -7.35 2.18
C GLY A 120 -6.05 -6.35 3.27
N PHE A 121 -6.99 -5.47 3.63
CA PHE A 121 -6.75 -4.35 4.54
C PHE A 121 -6.61 -4.85 5.99
N ILE A 122 -5.59 -4.33 6.69
CA ILE A 122 -5.35 -4.62 8.11
C ILE A 122 -6.27 -3.72 8.94
N THR A 123 -7.18 -4.34 9.70
CA THR A 123 -8.16 -3.60 10.52
C THR A 123 -7.53 -2.89 11.71
N ASP A 124 -8.22 -1.90 12.28
CA ASP A 124 -7.73 -1.17 13.47
C ASP A 124 -7.49 -2.12 14.67
N LEU A 125 -8.27 -3.19 14.79
CA LEU A 125 -8.09 -4.20 15.84
C LEU A 125 -6.77 -4.94 15.66
N THR A 126 -6.55 -5.50 14.47
CA THR A 126 -5.31 -6.22 14.13
C THR A 126 -4.09 -5.30 14.23
N PHE A 127 -4.22 -4.06 13.76
CA PHE A 127 -3.15 -3.07 13.88
C PHE A 127 -2.78 -2.81 15.34
N ARG A 128 -3.77 -2.66 16.23
CA ARG A 128 -3.53 -2.45 17.67
C ARG A 128 -2.81 -3.64 18.31
N GLU A 129 -3.18 -4.87 17.96
CA GLU A 129 -2.50 -6.07 18.44
C GLU A 129 -1.03 -6.09 18.00
N LEU A 130 -0.78 -5.92 16.70
CA LEU A 130 0.57 -5.87 16.14
C LEU A 130 1.40 -4.73 16.74
N SER A 131 0.78 -3.58 17.01
CA SER A 131 1.47 -2.41 17.59
C SER A 131 1.98 -2.66 19.01
N LEU A 132 1.27 -3.47 19.81
CA LEU A 132 1.71 -3.84 21.15
C LEU A 132 2.93 -4.76 21.10
N GLU A 133 2.90 -5.76 20.22
CA GLU A 133 4.01 -6.70 20.02
C GLU A 133 5.26 -6.03 19.43
N LEU A 134 5.08 -4.98 18.62
CA LEU A 134 6.21 -4.15 18.18
C LEU A 134 6.76 -3.26 19.28
N ALA A 135 5.89 -2.72 20.14
CA ALA A 135 6.30 -1.84 21.21
C ALA A 135 7.05 -2.58 22.33
N ASP A 136 6.67 -3.83 22.61
CA ASP A 136 7.36 -4.68 23.60
C ASP A 136 8.55 -5.47 23.02
N GLY A 137 8.72 -5.44 21.70
CA GLY A 137 9.84 -6.04 20.98
C GLY A 137 9.65 -7.53 20.66
N THR A 138 8.47 -8.11 20.92
CA THR A 138 8.07 -9.45 20.48
C THR A 138 8.20 -9.58 18.97
N ILE A 139 7.73 -8.57 18.22
CA ILE A 139 8.05 -8.39 16.80
C ILE A 139 9.23 -7.40 16.74
N PRO A 140 10.44 -7.83 16.35
CA PRO A 140 11.61 -6.96 16.31
C PRO A 140 11.61 -6.01 15.10
N GLY A 141 10.76 -6.25 14.09
CA GLY A 141 10.66 -5.37 12.93
C GLY A 141 9.71 -5.87 11.84
N VAL A 142 9.55 -5.04 10.81
CA VAL A 142 8.64 -5.28 9.68
C VAL A 142 9.42 -5.32 8.37
N ALA A 143 9.31 -6.43 7.64
CA ALA A 143 9.86 -6.61 6.31
C ALA A 143 8.77 -6.47 5.24
N VAL A 144 8.97 -5.57 4.27
CA VAL A 144 8.03 -5.37 3.16
C VAL A 144 8.63 -5.91 1.88
N ILE A 145 8.00 -6.92 1.29
CA ILE A 145 8.46 -7.59 0.06
C ILE A 145 7.47 -7.27 -1.07
N VAL A 146 7.94 -6.60 -2.12
CA VAL A 146 7.12 -6.21 -3.27
C VAL A 146 7.74 -6.71 -4.55
N GLY A 147 6.96 -7.42 -5.37
CA GLY A 147 7.32 -7.72 -6.75
C GLY A 147 7.19 -9.19 -7.11
N SER A 148 8.16 -9.68 -7.89
CA SER A 148 8.26 -11.06 -8.36
C SER A 148 9.69 -11.53 -8.18
N ALA A 149 9.88 -12.69 -7.56
CA ALA A 149 11.10 -13.46 -7.69
C ALA A 149 10.84 -14.65 -8.62
N LYS A 150 11.93 -15.21 -9.16
CA LYS A 150 11.89 -16.60 -9.60
C LYS A 150 11.91 -17.47 -8.34
N ALA A 151 11.32 -18.66 -8.40
CA ALA A 151 11.55 -19.66 -7.36
C ALA A 151 13.06 -19.90 -7.29
N ASP A 152 13.68 -19.41 -6.22
CA ASP A 152 15.10 -19.41 -5.97
C ASP A 152 15.27 -19.83 -4.50
N PRO A 153 15.97 -20.94 -4.21
CA PRO A 153 16.18 -21.41 -2.84
C PRO A 153 16.70 -20.32 -1.89
N LEU A 154 17.45 -19.33 -2.39
CA LEU A 154 17.96 -18.22 -1.58
C LEU A 154 16.84 -17.29 -1.07
N VAL A 155 15.76 -17.14 -1.84
CA VAL A 155 14.62 -16.30 -1.46
C VAL A 155 13.78 -16.98 -0.38
N GLU A 156 13.60 -18.30 -0.50
CA GLU A 156 12.94 -19.12 0.52
C GLU A 156 13.75 -19.15 1.82
N GLU A 157 15.07 -19.30 1.72
CA GLU A 157 16.00 -19.25 2.87
C GLU A 157 15.94 -17.89 3.58
N LEU A 158 16.04 -16.77 2.85
CA LEU A 158 15.95 -15.42 3.43
C LEU A 158 14.63 -15.19 4.18
N ILE A 159 13.52 -15.64 3.59
CA ILE A 159 12.21 -15.54 4.23
C ILE A 159 12.21 -16.37 5.51
N LYS A 160 12.65 -17.62 5.44
CA LYS A 160 12.68 -18.53 6.58
C LYS A 160 13.56 -18.00 7.72
N GLU A 161 14.74 -17.48 7.41
CA GLU A 161 15.61 -16.84 8.40
C GLU A 161 14.91 -15.65 9.08
N GLY A 162 14.23 -14.81 8.31
CA GLY A 162 13.49 -13.68 8.89
C GLY A 162 12.26 -14.12 9.69
N GLN A 163 11.63 -15.25 9.35
CA GLN A 163 10.55 -15.86 10.13
C GLN A 163 11.09 -16.40 11.46
N GLU A 164 12.21 -17.12 11.45
CA GLU A 164 12.90 -17.59 12.67
C GLU A 164 13.36 -16.42 13.54
N GLY A 165 13.64 -15.26 12.93
CA GLY A 165 13.93 -13.99 13.60
C GLY A 165 12.69 -13.24 14.11
N GLY A 166 11.47 -13.76 13.93
CA GLY A 166 10.22 -13.16 14.43
C GLY A 166 9.73 -11.92 13.65
N LEU A 167 10.25 -11.66 12.44
CA LEU A 167 9.84 -10.49 11.66
C LEU A 167 8.39 -10.60 11.17
N LEU A 168 7.68 -9.47 11.20
CA LEU A 168 6.39 -9.31 10.52
C LEU A 168 6.64 -9.10 9.02
N PHE A 169 6.05 -9.94 8.16
CA PHE A 169 6.18 -9.82 6.71
C PHE A 169 4.91 -9.23 6.06
N LEU A 170 5.07 -8.14 5.32
CA LEU A 170 4.02 -7.59 4.44
C LEU A 170 4.42 -7.88 2.99
N VAL A 171 3.63 -8.69 2.29
CA VAL A 171 4.04 -9.22 0.97
C VAL A 171 3.04 -8.86 -0.11
N ALA A 172 3.60 -8.47 -1.25
CA ALA A 172 2.89 -7.90 -2.39
C ALA A 172 3.38 -8.46 -3.72
N GLY A 173 2.45 -8.76 -4.62
CA GLY A 173 2.74 -9.20 -5.99
C GLY A 173 2.78 -10.72 -6.14
N SER A 174 3.47 -11.21 -7.16
CA SER A 174 3.58 -12.66 -7.44
C SER A 174 4.43 -13.42 -6.41
N MET A 175 5.17 -12.70 -5.55
CA MET A 175 5.83 -13.28 -4.38
C MET A 175 4.88 -13.99 -3.41
N VAL A 176 3.61 -13.56 -3.37
CA VAL A 176 2.56 -14.20 -2.56
C VAL A 176 2.40 -15.69 -2.90
N ALA A 177 2.64 -16.09 -4.15
CA ALA A 177 2.48 -17.48 -4.58
C ALA A 177 3.70 -18.37 -4.24
N ILE A 178 4.84 -17.78 -3.92
CA ILE A 178 6.07 -18.49 -3.56
C ILE A 178 6.09 -18.80 -2.06
N LEU A 179 5.44 -17.95 -1.28
CA LEU A 179 5.24 -18.15 0.14
C LEU A 179 4.08 -19.14 0.31
N ASP A 180 4.39 -20.41 0.54
CA ASP A 180 3.43 -21.41 1.03
C ASP A 180 3.04 -21.05 2.47
N VAL A 181 2.36 -19.92 2.63
CA VAL A 181 1.82 -19.49 3.91
C VAL A 181 0.63 -20.40 4.16
N GLY A 182 0.80 -21.34 5.09
CA GLY A 182 -0.30 -22.17 5.57
C GLY A 182 -1.51 -21.34 6.03
N ASP A 183 -2.61 -22.03 6.32
CA ASP A 183 -3.92 -21.43 6.64
C ASP A 183 -3.93 -20.57 7.93
N ASP A 184 -2.82 -20.56 8.68
CA ASP A 184 -2.65 -19.86 9.95
C ASP A 184 -2.37 -18.37 9.74
N ARG A 185 -3.49 -17.66 9.80
CA ARG A 185 -3.62 -16.22 9.80
C ARG A 185 -3.28 -15.71 11.20
N PHE A 186 -2.15 -15.00 11.32
CA PHE A 186 -1.83 -14.16 12.47
C PHE A 186 -1.84 -14.86 13.85
N HIS A 187 -1.32 -16.08 13.95
CA HIS A 187 -0.95 -16.69 15.23
C HIS A 187 0.36 -17.47 15.09
N ASP A 188 1.15 -17.51 16.17
CA ASP A 188 2.47 -18.16 16.30
C ASP A 188 3.66 -17.47 15.61
N GLY A 189 3.88 -16.18 15.93
CA GLY A 189 5.19 -15.54 15.77
C GLY A 189 5.64 -15.26 14.32
N VAL A 190 4.80 -15.53 13.34
CA VAL A 190 5.04 -15.20 11.93
C VAL A 190 3.75 -14.66 11.32
N SER A 191 3.67 -13.34 11.26
CA SER A 191 2.50 -12.65 10.71
C SER A 191 2.73 -12.33 9.24
N PHE A 192 1.84 -12.82 8.37
CA PHE A 192 1.81 -12.46 6.95
C PHE A 192 0.57 -11.61 6.67
N ALA A 193 0.79 -10.35 6.26
CA ALA A 193 -0.26 -9.62 5.55
C ALA A 193 -0.01 -9.79 4.05
N LEU A 194 -0.66 -10.81 3.47
CA LEU A 194 -0.74 -10.95 2.02
C LEU A 194 -1.77 -9.93 1.52
N VAL A 195 -1.34 -8.75 1.16
CA VAL A 195 -2.27 -7.74 0.62
C VAL A 195 -2.24 -7.92 -0.91
N GLY A 196 -3.35 -7.76 -1.62
CA GLY A 196 -3.43 -8.03 -3.07
C GLY A 196 -3.23 -6.78 -3.94
N GLY A 197 -2.60 -6.92 -5.12
CA GLY A 197 -2.54 -5.87 -6.18
C GLY A 197 -1.46 -4.78 -6.04
N VAL A 198 -1.29 -3.93 -7.06
CA VAL A 198 -0.25 -2.87 -7.11
C VAL A 198 -0.42 -1.81 -5.99
N SER A 199 -1.57 -1.77 -5.33
CA SER A 199 -1.96 -0.83 -4.27
C SER A 199 -1.30 -1.07 -2.89
N ILE A 200 -0.36 -2.00 -2.75
CA ILE A 200 0.10 -2.46 -1.41
C ILE A 200 1.18 -1.56 -0.79
N GLN A 201 1.71 -0.58 -1.52
CA GLN A 201 2.74 0.35 -1.02
C GLN A 201 2.28 1.22 0.17
N LEU A 202 1.00 1.11 0.57
CA LEU A 202 0.29 1.95 1.53
C LEU A 202 0.35 1.47 2.97
N HIS A 203 0.55 0.17 3.19
CA HIS A 203 0.41 -0.37 4.54
C HIS A 203 1.61 0.02 5.41
N ARG A 204 2.80 0.25 4.84
CA ARG A 204 3.95 0.78 5.60
C ARG A 204 3.74 2.25 6.06
N PRO A 205 3.34 3.20 5.21
CA PRO A 205 3.11 4.55 5.70
C PRO A 205 1.89 4.64 6.63
N ALA A 206 0.81 3.86 6.42
CA ALA A 206 -0.28 3.80 7.41
C ALA A 206 0.20 3.29 8.79
N PHE A 207 1.11 2.32 8.80
CA PHE A 207 1.67 1.71 10.01
C PHE A 207 2.75 2.55 10.71
N VAL A 208 3.26 3.60 10.06
CA VAL A 208 4.22 4.58 10.63
C VAL A 208 3.54 5.91 10.96
N ILE A 209 2.39 6.18 10.35
CA ILE A 209 1.61 7.41 10.59
C ILE A 209 0.66 7.25 11.80
N PHE A 210 0.46 6.03 12.30
CA PHE A 210 -0.24 5.73 13.56
C PHE A 210 0.68 5.02 14.56
#